data_AF-B0MWT7-F1
#
_entry.id   AF-B0MWT7-F1
#
_cell.length_a   1.000
_cell.length_b   1.000
_cell.length_c   1.000
_cell.angle_alpha   90.00
_cell.angle_beta   90.00
_cell.angle_gamma   90.00
#
_symmetry.space_group_name_H-M   'P 1'
#
loop_
_entity.id
_entity.type
_entity.pdbx_description
1 polymer ?
#
loop_
_entity_poly.entity_id
_entity_poly.type
_entity_poly.pdbx_seq_one_letter_code
_entity_poly.pdbx_strand_id
1 'polypeptide(L)'
;MSNKVFTPENISKLKQNEVFVFGSNKAGNHVGGAARVAVEKFGAIMGHGEGLQGQSYAIPTLDEQMDKVSTEELTRSVRRFADYTRYNTDKVFYVTKIGCGIAGFSVEEIVEVFKSVSFGDNVVLPQEFGEEKHIDGFKGFNADMTCLGFKFEEGKTYEEDVELKVCNRGFHFCESPFSVLSYRDMLDDECKFIPVHHVTALGRCHSDSDKTATTKIHIGAKLDFKGFIKAGIDFIYEKCIKEGPTDNVNSGDDAQIGSSGDLAKIGSSGYGAKIGSSGDLAKIGSSGDLAKIGSSGYGAKIGSSGDDAQIGSSGDLAKIGSSGDDAQIGSSGYGAQIGSSGYGAKIGSSGDDAQIGSSGDDAKIGSSGDGAQIGSSGDGAQIGSSGYLAQIGSSGDGAQIGSSGDLAQIGSSGYGAKIGSSGYGAKIGSSGYGAKIGSSGDGAQIGSSGDGAQIGSSGDDAQIGSSGDLAKIESEGNNAVVAAIGIDSKIKAKKGSWITLAEYGEDLKPVCVRSAQIDGKSLKEDVFYQLKGGEFVEAAE
;
A
#
# COMPACT_ATOMS: atom_id res chain seq x y z
N MET A 1 53.27 12.75 -11.56
CA MET A 1 52.27 12.15 -12.47
C MET A 1 52.64 10.69 -12.64
N SER A 2 52.08 9.80 -11.82
CA SER A 2 52.12 8.36 -12.12
C SER A 2 51.27 8.13 -13.36
N ASN A 3 51.86 7.68 -14.47
CA ASN A 3 51.09 7.29 -15.65
C ASN A 3 50.18 6.11 -15.25
N LYS A 4 48.91 6.39 -14.95
CA LYS A 4 47.91 5.33 -14.79
C LYS A 4 47.84 4.57 -16.11
N VAL A 5 48.17 3.29 -16.04
CA VAL A 5 48.06 2.38 -17.17
C VAL A 5 46.62 1.86 -17.17
N PHE A 6 45.92 2.07 -18.27
CA PHE A 6 44.57 1.54 -18.49
C PHE A 6 44.63 0.37 -19.46
N THR A 7 43.61 -0.50 -19.40
CA THR A 7 43.49 -1.60 -20.36
C THR A 7 43.32 -1.00 -21.75
N PRO A 8 44.18 -1.37 -22.73
CA PRO A 8 44.00 -0.91 -24.11
C PRO A 8 42.65 -1.38 -24.66
N GLU A 9 41.94 -0.52 -25.39
CA GLU A 9 40.64 -0.88 -25.98
C GLU A 9 40.72 -2.11 -26.89
N ASN A 10 41.85 -2.29 -27.57
CA ASN A 10 42.08 -3.38 -28.52
C ASN A 10 43.35 -4.16 -28.16
N ILE A 11 43.17 -5.31 -27.50
CA ILE A 11 44.26 -6.24 -27.19
C ILE A 11 44.37 -7.24 -28.34
N SER A 12 45.41 -7.09 -29.16
CA SER A 12 45.67 -7.99 -30.29
C SER A 12 46.79 -9.01 -30.03
N LYS A 13 47.65 -8.74 -29.04
CA LYS A 13 48.78 -9.58 -28.61
C LYS A 13 49.01 -9.37 -27.11
N LEU A 14 49.51 -10.41 -26.44
CA LEU A 14 49.91 -10.39 -25.04
C LEU A 14 51.36 -10.87 -24.90
N LYS A 15 52.09 -10.33 -23.93
CA LYS A 15 53.35 -10.93 -23.46
C LYS A 15 53.06 -12.19 -22.66
N GLN A 16 54.08 -13.02 -22.47
CA GLN A 16 53.95 -14.33 -21.82
C GLN A 16 53.36 -14.26 -20.39
N ASN A 17 53.54 -13.15 -19.69
CA ASN A 17 53.02 -12.94 -18.34
C ASN A 17 51.73 -12.08 -18.31
N GLU A 18 51.16 -11.74 -19.46
CA GLU A 18 49.93 -10.94 -19.54
C GLU A 18 48.72 -11.84 -19.79
N VAL A 19 47.57 -11.47 -19.24
CA VAL A 19 46.34 -12.29 -19.27
C VAL A 19 45.17 -11.44 -19.73
N PHE A 20 44.42 -11.94 -20.72
CA PHE A 20 43.20 -11.32 -21.24
C PHE A 20 41.97 -11.70 -20.40
N VAL A 21 41.36 -10.74 -19.70
CA VAL A 21 40.18 -11.02 -18.84
C VAL A 21 38.89 -10.60 -19.53
N PHE A 22 37.93 -11.52 -19.65
CA PHE A 22 36.74 -11.36 -20.47
C PHE A 22 35.47 -11.92 -19.82
N GLY A 23 34.32 -11.42 -20.26
CA GLY A 23 33.00 -11.91 -19.84
C GLY A 23 32.60 -13.19 -20.57
N SER A 24 32.14 -14.19 -19.83
CA SER A 24 31.70 -15.50 -20.32
C SER A 24 30.26 -15.81 -19.89
N ASN A 25 29.62 -16.80 -20.49
CA ASN A 25 28.51 -17.51 -19.83
C ASN A 25 29.05 -18.68 -19.00
N LYS A 26 28.25 -19.18 -18.06
CA LYS A 26 28.63 -20.32 -17.19
C LYS A 26 28.92 -21.60 -17.96
N ALA A 27 28.25 -21.80 -19.10
CA ALA A 27 28.47 -22.94 -19.99
C ALA A 27 29.79 -22.87 -20.79
N GLY A 28 30.49 -21.73 -20.80
CA GLY A 28 31.73 -21.54 -21.57
C GLY A 28 31.54 -21.52 -23.10
N ASN A 29 30.37 -21.10 -23.59
CA ASN A 29 30.11 -20.90 -25.01
C ASN A 29 30.69 -19.55 -25.47
N HIS A 30 31.96 -19.54 -25.83
CA HIS A 30 32.73 -18.33 -26.18
C HIS A 30 32.62 -17.95 -27.67
N VAL A 31 31.39 -17.84 -28.19
CA VAL A 31 31.14 -17.66 -29.64
C VAL A 31 31.02 -16.19 -30.08
N GLY A 32 30.99 -15.23 -29.15
CA GLY A 32 30.75 -13.83 -29.44
C GLY A 32 31.65 -12.86 -28.66
N GLY A 33 31.77 -11.63 -29.17
CA GLY A 33 32.44 -10.51 -28.50
C GLY A 33 33.88 -10.83 -28.05
N ALA A 34 34.23 -10.36 -26.85
CA ALA A 34 35.54 -10.59 -26.23
C ALA A 34 35.82 -12.09 -25.97
N ALA A 35 34.79 -12.90 -25.73
CA ALA A 35 34.95 -14.34 -25.51
C ALA A 35 35.46 -15.05 -26.77
N ARG A 36 34.93 -14.69 -27.96
CA ARG A 36 35.45 -15.21 -29.23
C ARG A 36 36.90 -14.84 -29.45
N VAL A 37 37.28 -13.59 -29.16
CA VAL A 37 38.67 -13.13 -29.26
C VAL A 37 39.58 -13.92 -28.32
N ALA A 38 39.11 -14.23 -27.10
CA ALA A 38 39.85 -15.04 -26.16
C ALA A 38 40.14 -16.45 -26.69
N VAL A 39 39.18 -17.07 -27.40
CA VAL A 39 39.38 -18.40 -28.02
C VAL A 39 40.35 -18.32 -29.19
N GLU A 40 40.12 -17.37 -30.10
CA GLU A 40 40.90 -17.25 -31.32
C GLU A 40 42.36 -16.88 -31.08
N LYS A 41 42.65 -16.12 -30.01
CA LYS A 41 43.97 -15.49 -29.82
C LYS A 41 44.66 -15.82 -28.51
N PHE A 42 43.92 -16.13 -27.45
CA PHE A 42 44.46 -16.21 -26.10
C PHE A 42 44.21 -17.55 -25.40
N GLY A 43 43.75 -18.57 -26.14
CA GLY A 43 43.67 -19.94 -25.66
C GLY A 43 42.54 -20.20 -24.67
N ALA A 44 41.46 -19.42 -24.74
CA ALA A 44 40.22 -19.77 -24.04
C ALA A 44 39.66 -21.12 -24.52
N ILE A 45 39.08 -21.89 -23.60
CA ILE A 45 38.59 -23.24 -23.86
C ILE A 45 37.06 -23.23 -23.89
N MET A 46 36.48 -23.73 -24.99
CA MET A 46 35.03 -23.93 -25.09
C MET A 46 34.56 -24.90 -24.00
N GLY A 47 33.47 -24.56 -23.31
CA GLY A 47 32.94 -25.35 -22.20
C GLY A 47 33.46 -24.94 -20.82
N HIS A 48 34.39 -23.97 -20.72
CA HIS A 48 34.95 -23.51 -19.47
C HIS A 48 34.55 -22.05 -19.18
N GLY A 49 33.52 -21.88 -18.34
CA GLY A 49 32.85 -20.59 -18.14
C GLY A 49 33.51 -19.62 -17.15
N GLU A 50 34.46 -20.07 -16.33
CA GLU A 50 35.10 -19.26 -15.31
C GLU A 50 36.55 -19.69 -15.08
N GLY A 51 37.43 -18.73 -14.75
CA GLY A 51 38.80 -19.03 -14.33
C GLY A 51 39.85 -18.90 -15.44
N LEU A 52 41.10 -19.22 -15.12
CA LEU A 52 42.23 -19.15 -16.06
C LEU A 52 42.14 -20.26 -17.11
N GLN A 53 42.36 -19.89 -18.37
CA GLN A 53 42.45 -20.79 -19.52
C GLN A 53 43.35 -20.19 -20.61
N GLY A 54 44.43 -20.88 -20.93
CA GLY A 54 45.48 -20.35 -21.80
C GLY A 54 46.10 -19.08 -21.22
N GLN A 55 46.15 -18.01 -22.02
CA GLN A 55 46.51 -16.65 -21.60
C GLN A 55 45.27 -15.77 -21.39
N SER A 56 44.15 -16.36 -20.96
CA SER A 56 42.90 -15.65 -20.68
C SER A 56 42.28 -16.06 -19.36
N TYR A 57 41.43 -15.21 -18.79
CA TYR A 57 40.65 -15.50 -17.59
C TYR A 57 39.17 -15.16 -17.84
N ALA A 58 38.29 -16.13 -17.65
CA ALA A 58 36.85 -15.97 -17.86
C ALA A 58 36.15 -15.54 -16.56
N ILE A 59 35.23 -14.57 -16.65
CA ILE A 59 34.34 -14.17 -15.56
C ILE A 59 32.88 -14.35 -16.04
N PRO A 60 32.05 -15.17 -15.35
CA PRO A 60 30.66 -15.36 -15.72
C PRO A 60 29.85 -14.06 -15.60
N THR A 61 29.30 -13.60 -16.72
CA THR A 61 28.36 -12.48 -16.83
C THR A 61 26.98 -12.93 -17.31
N LEU A 62 26.86 -14.17 -17.78
CA LEU A 62 25.62 -14.82 -18.21
C LEU A 62 25.53 -16.20 -17.55
N ASP A 63 24.32 -16.67 -17.27
CA ASP A 63 24.10 -18.04 -16.81
C ASP A 63 24.10 -19.06 -17.97
N GLU A 64 23.75 -20.31 -17.69
CA GLU A 64 23.68 -21.38 -18.68
C GLU A 64 22.55 -21.16 -19.71
N GLN A 65 21.53 -20.39 -19.37
CA GLN A 65 20.37 -20.07 -20.21
C GLN A 65 20.61 -18.82 -21.08
N MET A 66 21.76 -18.17 -20.93
CA MET A 66 22.11 -16.89 -21.56
C MET A 66 21.38 -15.68 -20.98
N ASP A 67 20.85 -15.80 -19.76
CA ASP A 67 20.28 -14.69 -19.01
C ASP A 67 21.36 -13.94 -18.21
N LYS A 68 21.15 -12.64 -18.01
CA LYS A 68 22.05 -11.77 -17.24
C LYS A 68 22.11 -12.25 -15.79
N VAL A 69 23.31 -12.58 -15.28
CA VAL A 69 23.48 -12.95 -13.87
C VAL A 69 23.17 -11.76 -12.94
N SER A 70 22.77 -12.03 -11.70
CA SER A 70 22.59 -10.97 -10.69
C SER A 70 23.91 -10.22 -10.40
N THR A 71 23.81 -8.97 -9.95
CA THR A 71 24.97 -8.17 -9.52
C THR A 71 25.69 -8.81 -8.32
N GLU A 72 24.97 -9.47 -7.41
CA GLU A 72 25.57 -10.22 -6.30
C GLU A 72 26.38 -11.42 -6.81
N GLU A 73 25.89 -12.12 -7.82
CA GLU A 73 26.59 -13.25 -8.41
C GLU A 73 27.84 -12.81 -9.17
N LEU A 74 27.74 -11.75 -9.99
CA LEU A 74 28.89 -11.17 -10.66
C LEU A 74 29.93 -10.70 -9.64
N THR A 75 29.50 -10.06 -8.54
CA THR A 75 30.39 -9.65 -7.44
C THR A 75 31.14 -10.82 -6.82
N ARG A 76 30.49 -11.98 -6.63
CA ARG A 76 31.16 -13.19 -6.14
C ARG A 76 32.23 -13.68 -7.12
N SER A 77 31.95 -13.66 -8.43
CA SER A 77 32.92 -14.04 -9.46
C SER A 77 34.11 -13.07 -9.53
N VAL A 78 33.86 -11.77 -9.41
CA VAL A 78 34.90 -10.73 -9.37
C VAL A 78 35.78 -10.85 -8.11
N ARG A 79 35.21 -11.23 -6.96
CA ARG A 79 36.00 -11.56 -5.75
C ARG A 79 36.91 -12.77 -5.96
N ARG A 80 36.41 -13.84 -6.59
CA ARG A 80 37.23 -15.01 -6.92
C ARG A 80 38.38 -14.64 -7.87
N PHE A 81 38.10 -13.80 -8.86
CA PHE A 81 39.13 -13.25 -9.74
C PHE A 81 40.17 -12.43 -8.94
N ALA A 82 39.76 -11.53 -8.06
CA ALA A 82 40.68 -10.76 -7.22
C ALA A 82 41.55 -11.65 -6.31
N ASP A 83 40.96 -12.68 -5.70
CA ASP A 83 41.70 -13.66 -4.90
C ASP A 83 42.73 -14.40 -5.76
N TYR A 84 42.35 -14.79 -6.98
CA TYR A 84 43.27 -15.42 -7.92
C TYR A 84 44.45 -14.52 -8.27
N THR A 85 44.23 -13.23 -8.54
CA THR A 85 45.31 -12.31 -8.94
C THR A 85 46.28 -12.00 -7.79
N ARG A 86 45.82 -12.04 -6.53
CA ARG A 86 46.67 -11.88 -5.33
C ARG A 86 47.71 -12.99 -5.19
N TYR A 87 47.41 -14.21 -5.63
CA TYR A 87 48.35 -15.33 -5.62
C TYR A 87 49.16 -15.46 -6.93
N ASN A 88 48.91 -14.60 -7.92
CA ASN A 88 49.55 -14.62 -9.24
C ASN A 88 50.16 -13.24 -9.56
N THR A 89 50.97 -12.71 -8.64
CA THR A 89 51.60 -11.38 -8.78
C THR A 89 52.66 -11.30 -9.88
N ASP A 90 53.08 -12.45 -10.42
CA ASP A 90 53.96 -12.57 -11.60
C ASP A 90 53.25 -12.20 -12.92
N LYS A 91 51.92 -12.17 -12.93
CA LYS A 91 51.09 -11.94 -14.12
C LYS A 91 50.38 -10.59 -14.08
N VAL A 92 50.19 -9.97 -15.24
CA VAL A 92 49.42 -8.75 -15.42
C VAL A 92 48.08 -9.08 -16.09
N PHE A 93 46.96 -8.69 -15.47
CA PHE A 93 45.62 -9.00 -15.93
C PHE A 93 44.97 -7.77 -16.57
N TYR A 94 44.66 -7.84 -17.86
CA TYR A 94 43.97 -6.77 -18.58
C TYR A 94 42.48 -7.06 -18.64
N VAL A 95 41.71 -6.30 -17.86
CA VAL A 95 40.25 -6.41 -17.77
C VAL A 95 39.59 -5.65 -18.91
N THR A 96 38.76 -6.34 -19.69
CA THR A 96 37.92 -5.74 -20.72
C THR A 96 36.65 -5.13 -20.10
N LYS A 97 35.82 -4.44 -20.89
CA LYS A 97 34.47 -3.99 -20.47
C LYS A 97 33.53 -5.19 -20.31
N ILE A 98 33.80 -6.04 -19.31
CA ILE A 98 33.13 -7.33 -19.15
C ILE A 98 31.63 -7.11 -18.93
N GLY A 99 30.80 -7.89 -19.63
CA GLY A 99 29.34 -7.82 -19.49
C GLY A 99 28.65 -6.67 -20.23
N CYS A 100 29.35 -5.62 -20.65
CA CYS A 100 28.72 -4.43 -21.29
C CYS A 100 28.30 -4.62 -22.75
N GLY A 101 28.52 -5.81 -23.33
CA GLY A 101 28.11 -6.16 -24.69
C GLY A 101 26.89 -7.06 -24.69
N ILE A 102 27.13 -8.34 -24.96
CA ILE A 102 26.06 -9.36 -25.13
C ILE A 102 25.24 -9.56 -23.84
N ALA A 103 25.87 -9.44 -22.67
CA ALA A 103 25.19 -9.66 -21.39
C ALA A 103 24.30 -8.48 -20.94
N GLY A 104 24.42 -7.32 -21.57
CA GLY A 104 23.54 -6.17 -21.31
C GLY A 104 23.75 -5.44 -19.98
N PHE A 105 24.92 -5.56 -19.34
CA PHE A 105 25.25 -4.70 -18.19
C PHE A 105 25.56 -3.27 -18.62
N SER A 106 25.13 -2.28 -17.83
CA SER A 106 25.61 -0.91 -17.98
C SER A 106 27.06 -0.80 -17.48
N VAL A 107 27.77 0.24 -17.91
CA VAL A 107 29.15 0.49 -17.43
C VAL A 107 29.14 0.79 -15.93
N GLU A 108 28.12 1.51 -15.46
CA GLU A 108 27.93 1.90 -14.05
C GLU A 108 27.73 0.68 -13.16
N GLU A 109 26.91 -0.29 -13.58
CA GLU A 109 26.71 -1.56 -12.85
C GLU A 109 28.06 -2.28 -12.64
N ILE A 110 28.88 -2.38 -13.70
CA ILE A 110 30.19 -3.05 -13.61
C ILE A 110 31.18 -2.26 -12.76
N VAL A 111 31.17 -0.92 -12.86
CA VAL A 111 32.02 -0.03 -12.06
C VAL A 111 31.74 -0.22 -10.57
N GLU A 112 30.47 -0.32 -10.15
CA GLU A 112 30.12 -0.57 -8.76
C GLU A 112 30.60 -1.93 -8.27
N VAL A 113 30.46 -2.97 -9.10
CA VAL A 113 30.96 -4.31 -8.80
C VAL A 113 32.48 -4.30 -8.60
N PHE A 114 33.24 -3.71 -9.52
CA PHE A 114 34.70 -3.64 -9.42
C PHE A 114 35.18 -2.72 -8.30
N LYS A 115 34.42 -1.66 -7.94
CA LYS A 115 34.72 -0.82 -6.78
C LYS A 115 34.49 -1.53 -5.45
N SER A 116 33.61 -2.52 -5.41
CA SER A 116 33.35 -3.32 -4.21
C SER A 116 34.46 -4.34 -3.89
N VAL A 117 35.48 -4.47 -4.74
CA VAL A 117 36.56 -5.45 -4.62
C VAL A 117 37.92 -4.78 -4.78
N SER A 118 38.85 -5.04 -3.85
CA SER A 118 40.22 -4.52 -3.91
C SER A 118 41.12 -5.43 -4.75
N PHE A 119 41.81 -4.85 -5.73
CA PHE A 119 42.79 -5.52 -6.59
C PHE A 119 44.21 -5.05 -6.29
N GLY A 120 45.20 -5.91 -6.57
CA GLY A 120 46.61 -5.52 -6.58
C GLY A 120 47.00 -4.77 -7.86
N ASP A 121 48.20 -4.19 -7.87
CA ASP A 121 48.74 -3.39 -8.99
C ASP A 121 48.90 -4.18 -10.29
N ASN A 122 48.79 -5.50 -10.22
CA ASN A 122 48.86 -6.41 -11.35
C ASN A 122 47.52 -6.57 -12.10
N VAL A 123 46.45 -5.89 -11.68
CA VAL A 123 45.18 -5.81 -12.40
C VAL A 123 45.04 -4.43 -13.04
N VAL A 124 44.91 -4.42 -14.37
CA VAL A 124 44.71 -3.22 -15.17
C VAL A 124 43.25 -3.18 -15.60
N LEU A 125 42.57 -2.07 -15.30
CA LEU A 125 41.15 -1.87 -15.60
C LEU A 125 40.97 -0.95 -16.82
N PRO A 126 39.82 -1.03 -17.53
CA PRO A 126 39.44 -0.03 -18.53
C PRO A 126 39.42 1.39 -17.93
N GLN A 127 39.63 2.40 -18.77
CA GLN A 127 39.63 3.80 -18.33
C GLN A 127 38.33 4.18 -17.63
N GLU A 128 37.20 3.70 -18.13
CA GLU A 128 35.86 3.95 -17.60
C GLU A 128 35.66 3.35 -16.20
N PHE A 129 36.47 2.36 -15.82
CA PHE A 129 36.42 1.75 -14.48
C PHE A 129 37.32 2.49 -13.49
N GLY A 130 38.32 3.24 -14.01
CA GLY A 130 39.41 3.84 -13.25
C GLY A 130 39.38 5.36 -13.15
N GLU A 131 38.31 6.05 -13.58
CA GLU A 131 38.19 7.49 -13.36
C GLU A 131 38.25 7.82 -11.86
N GLU A 132 39.20 8.68 -11.52
CA GLU A 132 39.34 9.30 -10.20
C GLU A 132 38.05 10.05 -9.93
N LYS A 133 37.24 9.55 -9.00
CA LYS A 133 36.10 10.33 -8.51
C LYS A 133 36.67 11.58 -7.85
N HIS A 134 36.40 12.72 -8.46
CA HIS A 134 36.43 13.99 -7.75
C HIS A 134 35.31 13.92 -6.70
N ILE A 135 35.69 13.81 -5.43
CA ILE A 135 34.74 13.81 -4.33
C ILE A 135 34.86 15.17 -3.65
N ASP A 136 33.83 15.99 -3.81
CA ASP A 136 33.69 17.23 -3.07
C ASP A 136 33.25 16.93 -1.63
N GLY A 137 33.73 17.74 -0.70
CA GLY A 137 33.38 17.61 0.70
C GLY A 137 33.88 18.78 1.53
N PHE A 138 33.96 18.56 2.83
CA PHE A 138 34.12 19.61 3.82
C PHE A 138 35.17 19.22 4.86
N LYS A 139 36.02 20.19 5.21
CA LYS A 139 37.08 19.98 6.19
C LYS A 139 37.16 21.14 7.17
N GLY A 140 37.13 20.80 8.46
CA GLY A 140 37.49 21.71 9.55
C GLY A 140 38.99 21.71 9.81
N PHE A 141 39.54 22.88 10.14
CA PHE A 141 40.93 23.09 10.58
C PHE A 141 40.97 23.75 11.95
N ASN A 142 42.15 23.79 12.58
CA ASN A 142 42.42 24.75 13.65
C ASN A 142 42.30 26.19 13.11
N ALA A 143 42.10 27.17 14.00
CA ALA A 143 42.02 28.59 13.63
C ALA A 143 43.27 29.10 12.86
N ASP A 144 44.42 28.45 13.04
CA ASP A 144 45.69 28.74 12.35
C ASP A 144 45.90 27.93 11.05
N MET A 145 44.85 27.27 10.54
CA MET A 145 44.84 26.38 9.37
C MET A 145 45.69 25.11 9.53
N THR A 146 45.94 24.67 10.76
CA THR A 146 46.63 23.40 11.00
C THR A 146 45.67 22.22 11.22
N CYS A 147 46.12 21.01 10.86
CA CYS A 147 45.45 19.75 11.16
C CYS A 147 46.53 18.67 11.38
N LEU A 148 46.52 18.00 12.54
CA LEU A 148 47.54 17.01 12.93
C LEU A 148 48.99 17.53 12.80
N GLY A 149 49.22 18.80 13.14
CA GLY A 149 50.54 19.43 13.08
C GLY A 149 51.00 19.86 11.69
N PHE A 150 50.22 19.60 10.63
CA PHE A 150 50.49 20.10 9.29
C PHE A 150 49.72 21.39 9.02
N LYS A 151 50.37 22.39 8.42
CA LYS A 151 49.76 23.68 8.07
C LYS A 151 49.27 23.70 6.62
N PHE A 152 47.99 23.97 6.43
CA PHE A 152 47.34 24.06 5.13
C PHE A 152 47.13 25.52 4.72
N GLU A 153 46.93 25.74 3.42
CA GLU A 153 46.61 27.03 2.83
C GLU A 153 45.42 26.88 1.88
N GLU A 154 44.51 27.85 1.92
CA GLU A 154 43.39 27.93 0.99
C GLU A 154 43.90 28.07 -0.46
N GLY A 155 43.25 27.36 -1.39
CA GLY A 155 43.60 27.31 -2.81
C GLY A 155 44.77 26.37 -3.16
N LYS A 156 45.38 25.69 -2.18
CA LYS A 156 46.49 24.75 -2.43
C LYS A 156 46.06 23.30 -2.49
N THR A 157 46.84 22.52 -3.24
CA THR A 157 46.69 21.08 -3.39
C THR A 157 47.85 20.36 -2.72
N TYR A 158 47.53 19.32 -1.97
CA TYR A 158 48.47 18.50 -1.24
C TYR A 158 48.34 17.04 -1.67
N GLU A 159 49.46 16.34 -1.76
CA GLU A 159 49.54 14.96 -2.23
C GLU A 159 50.50 14.18 -1.32
N GLU A 160 50.11 12.97 -0.93
CA GLU A 160 50.91 12.06 -0.12
C GLU A 160 50.75 10.64 -0.67
N ASP A 161 51.86 9.97 -0.97
CA ASP A 161 51.85 8.60 -1.48
C ASP A 161 51.88 7.61 -0.31
N VAL A 162 50.69 7.30 0.21
CA VAL A 162 50.50 6.44 1.37
C VAL A 162 49.38 5.45 1.16
N GLU A 163 49.49 4.31 1.85
CA GLU A 163 48.36 3.40 2.05
C GLU A 163 47.33 4.08 2.96
N LEU A 164 46.11 4.24 2.46
CA LEU A 164 45.05 4.97 3.15
C LEU A 164 44.51 4.15 4.32
N LYS A 165 44.38 4.82 5.46
CA LYS A 165 43.69 4.26 6.63
C LYS A 165 42.91 5.39 7.30
N VAL A 166 41.58 5.29 7.31
CA VAL A 166 40.74 6.33 7.91
C VAL A 166 41.17 6.56 9.37
N CYS A 167 41.23 7.83 9.74
CA CYS A 167 41.72 8.36 11.01
C CYS A 167 43.23 8.19 11.29
N ASN A 168 44.01 7.57 10.40
CA ASN A 168 45.44 7.30 10.64
C ASN A 168 46.38 7.83 9.55
N ARG A 169 46.05 7.68 8.25
CA ARG A 169 46.94 8.03 7.13
C ARG A 169 46.17 8.63 5.95
N GLY A 170 46.74 9.66 5.34
CA GLY A 170 46.15 10.44 4.24
C GLY A 170 45.41 11.69 4.73
N PHE A 171 44.85 12.44 3.77
CA PHE A 171 44.11 13.68 4.05
C PHE A 171 42.63 13.38 4.29
N HIS A 172 42.14 13.74 5.48
CA HIS A 172 40.77 13.45 5.89
C HIS A 172 39.81 14.61 5.66
N PHE A 173 38.60 14.29 5.21
CA PHE A 173 37.47 15.22 5.06
C PHE A 173 36.14 14.48 5.27
N CYS A 174 35.04 15.22 5.36
CA CYS A 174 33.69 14.66 5.45
C CYS A 174 32.94 15.00 4.17
N GLU A 175 32.16 14.08 3.62
CA GLU A 175 31.32 14.38 2.45
C GLU A 175 30.14 15.28 2.83
N SER A 176 29.58 15.08 4.04
CA SER A 176 28.55 15.96 4.60
C SER A 176 29.17 17.15 5.36
N PRO A 177 28.67 18.39 5.17
CA PRO A 177 29.07 19.54 5.98
C PRO A 177 28.90 19.31 7.48
N PHE A 178 27.74 18.80 7.91
CA PHE A 178 27.42 18.69 9.33
C PHE A 178 28.17 17.55 10.04
N SER A 179 28.68 16.56 9.30
CA SER A 179 29.59 15.56 9.86
C SER A 179 30.89 16.15 10.41
N VAL A 180 31.31 17.34 9.93
CA VAL A 180 32.47 18.05 10.49
C VAL A 180 32.28 18.32 11.99
N LEU A 181 31.04 18.54 12.45
CA LEU A 181 30.71 18.82 13.86
C LEU A 181 31.02 17.64 14.79
N SER A 182 31.00 16.41 14.28
CA SER A 182 31.33 15.20 15.05
C SER A 182 32.82 15.09 15.37
N TYR A 183 33.67 15.82 14.63
CA TYR A 183 35.12 15.70 14.68
C TYR A 183 35.82 16.95 15.18
N ARG A 184 35.09 18.07 15.26
CA ARG A 184 35.71 19.35 15.60
C ARG A 184 34.75 20.35 16.21
N ASP A 185 35.22 20.98 17.28
CA ASP A 185 34.60 22.17 17.83
C ASP A 185 34.71 23.33 16.85
N MET A 186 33.56 23.93 16.56
CA MET A 186 33.42 25.01 15.58
C MET A 186 33.60 26.39 16.18
N LEU A 187 33.97 26.47 17.45
CA LEU A 187 34.16 27.72 18.18
C LEU A 187 35.59 27.76 18.71
N ASP A 188 36.22 28.93 18.62
CA ASP A 188 37.44 29.20 19.35
C ASP A 188 37.14 29.52 20.84
N ASP A 189 38.20 29.77 21.62
CA ASP A 189 38.09 30.10 23.04
C ASP A 189 37.32 31.41 23.31
N GLU A 190 37.10 32.23 22.28
CA GLU A 190 36.31 33.47 22.33
C GLU A 190 34.87 33.28 21.80
N CYS A 191 34.44 32.03 21.58
CA CYS A 191 33.14 31.67 21.00
C CYS A 191 32.91 32.22 19.58
N LYS A 192 33.97 32.45 18.81
CA LYS A 192 33.85 32.83 17.39
C LYS A 192 33.91 31.59 16.51
N PHE A 193 33.12 31.60 15.45
CA PHE A 193 33.05 30.50 14.50
C PHE A 193 34.39 30.27 13.78
N ILE A 194 34.94 29.07 13.93
CA ILE A 194 36.10 28.58 13.18
C ILE A 194 35.58 28.11 11.80
N PRO A 195 36.06 28.70 10.69
CA PRO A 195 35.53 28.40 9.36
C PRO A 195 35.78 26.96 8.88
N VAL A 196 34.77 26.38 8.22
CA VAL A 196 34.91 25.12 7.45
C VAL A 196 35.38 25.46 6.04
N HIS A 197 36.13 24.58 5.40
CA HIS A 197 36.53 24.75 4.00
C HIS A 197 35.87 23.69 3.14
N HIS A 198 35.44 24.11 1.95
CA HIS A 198 35.19 23.17 0.87
C HIS A 198 36.52 22.50 0.49
N VAL A 199 36.50 21.21 0.21
CA VAL A 199 37.66 20.46 -0.25
C VAL A 199 37.26 19.53 -1.37
N THR A 200 38.20 19.26 -2.27
CA THR A 200 37.99 18.29 -3.35
C THR A 200 39.07 17.22 -3.24
N ALA A 201 38.65 15.97 -3.12
CA ALA A 201 39.54 14.84 -3.25
C ALA A 201 39.89 14.61 -4.72
N LEU A 202 41.18 14.59 -5.02
CA LEU A 202 41.74 14.48 -6.36
C LEU A 202 42.55 13.18 -6.53
N GLY A 203 42.49 12.27 -5.55
CA GLY A 203 43.33 11.09 -5.47
C GLY A 203 42.51 9.85 -5.12
N ARG A 204 43.22 8.77 -4.78
CA ARG A 204 42.55 7.55 -4.27
C ARG A 204 41.85 7.92 -2.96
N CYS A 205 40.64 7.41 -2.76
CA CYS A 205 39.83 7.67 -1.57
C CYS A 205 39.49 6.36 -0.85
N HIS A 206 39.42 6.42 0.48
CA HIS A 206 38.89 5.35 1.32
C HIS A 206 37.96 5.97 2.36
N SER A 207 36.69 5.54 2.37
CA SER A 207 35.64 6.08 3.23
C SER A 207 35.27 5.09 4.33
N ASP A 208 34.99 5.60 5.52
CA ASP A 208 34.44 4.87 6.66
C ASP A 208 33.37 5.74 7.34
N SER A 209 32.13 5.24 7.36
CA SER A 209 30.94 5.97 7.82
C SER A 209 30.79 7.34 7.15
N ASP A 210 31.04 8.44 7.87
CA ASP A 210 30.85 9.81 7.42
C ASP A 210 32.17 10.55 7.11
N LYS A 211 33.29 9.82 7.12
CA LYS A 211 34.64 10.37 6.92
C LYS A 211 35.39 9.66 5.81
N THR A 212 36.08 10.45 4.99
CA THR A 212 36.83 9.97 3.83
C THR A 212 38.30 10.41 3.95
N ALA A 213 39.22 9.50 3.64
CA ALA A 213 40.65 9.77 3.52
C ALA A 213 41.06 9.75 2.04
N THR A 214 41.88 10.72 1.60
CA THR A 214 42.40 10.79 0.22
C THR A 214 43.92 10.93 0.18
N THR A 215 44.56 10.39 -0.87
CA THR A 215 46.00 10.61 -1.15
C THR A 215 46.27 11.99 -1.72
N LYS A 216 45.25 12.69 -2.23
CA LYS A 216 45.40 14.02 -2.82
C LYS A 216 44.17 14.87 -2.53
N ILE A 217 44.37 16.04 -1.93
CA ILE A 217 43.29 16.95 -1.52
C ILE A 217 43.59 18.37 -2.01
N HIS A 218 42.58 19.03 -2.55
CA HIS A 218 42.59 20.46 -2.81
C HIS A 218 41.79 21.18 -1.72
N ILE A 219 42.39 22.20 -1.10
CA ILE A 219 41.71 23.04 -0.12
C ILE A 219 41.02 24.18 -0.87
N GLY A 220 39.70 24.09 -0.98
CA GLY A 220 38.87 25.08 -1.65
C GLY A 220 38.40 26.20 -0.72
N ALA A 221 37.31 26.84 -1.13
CA ALA A 221 36.83 28.07 -0.51
C ALA A 221 36.49 27.92 0.99
N LYS A 222 36.87 28.93 1.76
CA LYS A 222 36.42 29.11 3.14
C LYS A 222 34.91 29.41 3.19
N LEU A 223 34.21 28.70 4.08
CA LEU A 223 32.80 28.90 4.40
C LEU A 223 32.68 29.61 5.74
N ASP A 224 32.03 30.79 5.73
CA ASP A 224 31.57 31.43 6.96
C ASP A 224 30.37 30.65 7.55
N PHE A 225 29.89 31.06 8.73
CA PHE A 225 28.79 30.34 9.39
C PHE A 225 27.55 30.23 8.49
N LYS A 226 27.21 31.31 7.76
CA LYS A 226 26.08 31.32 6.83
C LYS A 226 26.30 30.35 5.67
N GLY A 227 27.49 30.35 5.07
CA GLY A 227 27.88 29.45 4.00
C GLY A 227 27.89 27.99 4.43
N PHE A 228 28.34 27.70 5.64
CA PHE A 228 28.34 26.36 6.22
C PHE A 228 26.92 25.82 6.44
N ILE A 229 26.03 26.63 7.05
CA ILE A 229 24.62 26.26 7.21
C ILE A 229 23.95 26.05 5.84
N LYS A 230 24.19 26.95 4.88
CA LYS A 230 23.66 26.80 3.53
C LYS A 230 24.15 25.50 2.87
N ALA A 231 25.46 25.20 2.94
CA ALA A 231 26.02 23.97 2.39
C ALA A 231 25.39 22.73 3.03
N GLY A 232 25.14 22.74 4.33
CA GLY A 232 24.46 21.65 5.04
C GLY A 232 23.02 21.43 4.54
N ILE A 233 22.26 22.52 4.35
CA ILE A 233 20.91 22.46 3.79
C ILE A 233 20.96 21.94 2.35
N ASP A 234 21.85 22.49 1.50
CA ASP A 234 21.99 22.07 0.10
C ASP A 234 22.35 20.58 0.00
N PHE A 235 23.29 20.10 0.83
CA PHE A 235 23.70 18.69 0.88
C PHE A 235 22.54 17.77 1.29
N ILE A 236 21.77 18.15 2.32
CA ILE A 236 20.59 17.38 2.74
C ILE A 236 19.55 17.39 1.62
N TYR A 237 19.31 18.53 0.98
CA TYR A 237 18.35 18.66 -0.12
C TYR A 237 18.72 17.76 -1.31
N GLU A 238 20.00 17.74 -1.71
CA GLU A 238 20.50 16.89 -2.80
C GLU A 238 20.45 15.39 -2.46
N LYS A 239 20.76 15.01 -1.20
CA LYS A 239 20.72 13.60 -0.77
C LYS A 239 19.31 13.07 -0.51
N CYS A 240 18.37 13.94 -0.11
CA CYS A 240 16.99 13.55 0.21
C CYS A 240 16.07 13.57 -1.02
N ILE A 241 16.44 14.26 -2.11
CA ILE A 241 15.64 14.31 -3.34
C ILE A 241 16.45 13.73 -4.50
N LYS A 242 16.45 12.40 -4.60
CA LYS A 242 16.65 11.73 -5.90
C LYS A 242 15.35 11.34 -6.60
N GLU A 243 14.24 11.34 -5.85
CA GLU A 243 12.90 11.34 -6.40
C GLU A 243 12.10 12.37 -5.61
N GLY A 244 11.72 13.48 -6.25
CA GLY A 244 10.56 14.22 -5.78
C GLY A 244 9.32 13.32 -5.89
N PRO A 245 8.15 13.70 -5.35
CA PRO A 245 6.90 13.04 -5.73
C PRO A 245 6.74 13.22 -7.25
N THR A 246 7.15 12.22 -8.01
CA THR A 246 6.92 12.19 -9.44
C THR A 246 5.44 11.94 -9.63
N ASP A 247 4.79 12.77 -10.44
CA ASP A 247 3.49 12.44 -11.02
C ASP A 247 3.57 11.16 -11.91
N ASN A 248 4.78 10.59 -12.10
CA ASN A 248 5.02 9.30 -12.70
C ASN A 248 5.08 8.19 -11.66
N VAL A 249 3.97 7.49 -11.62
CA VAL A 249 3.69 6.23 -10.95
C VAL A 249 4.59 5.13 -11.51
N ASN A 250 5.18 4.31 -10.63
CA ASN A 250 5.67 2.97 -10.98
C ASN A 250 4.47 2.13 -11.47
N SER A 251 4.11 2.25 -12.74
CA SER A 251 3.05 1.47 -13.37
C SER A 251 3.63 0.14 -13.85
N GLY A 252 3.05 -0.97 -13.41
CA GLY A 252 3.42 -2.32 -13.81
C GLY A 252 2.66 -3.35 -12.98
N ASP A 253 2.54 -4.56 -13.51
CA ASP A 253 1.97 -5.67 -12.76
C ASP A 253 2.79 -5.90 -11.48
N ASP A 254 2.09 -6.18 -10.38
CA ASP A 254 2.64 -6.37 -9.04
C ASP A 254 3.44 -5.17 -8.47
N ALA A 255 3.26 -3.97 -9.02
CA ALA A 255 3.95 -2.76 -8.54
C ALA A 255 3.73 -2.54 -7.03
N GLN A 256 4.80 -2.21 -6.31
CA GLN A 256 4.76 -1.92 -4.88
C GLN A 256 5.11 -0.45 -4.65
N ILE A 257 4.14 0.33 -4.20
CA ILE A 257 4.26 1.79 -4.10
C ILE A 257 3.83 2.26 -2.71
N GLY A 258 4.67 3.05 -2.05
CA GLY A 258 4.44 3.52 -0.70
C GLY A 258 4.82 4.99 -0.53
N SER A 259 4.07 5.75 0.27
CA SER A 259 4.48 7.09 0.71
C SER A 259 4.05 7.38 2.15
N SER A 260 4.93 8.01 2.91
CA SER A 260 4.64 8.48 4.28
C SER A 260 4.37 9.97 4.38
N GLY A 261 4.44 10.72 3.28
CA GLY A 261 4.21 12.17 3.28
C GLY A 261 2.73 12.53 3.24
N ASP A 262 2.35 13.61 3.92
CA ASP A 262 1.02 14.20 3.80
C ASP A 262 0.76 14.63 2.36
N LEU A 263 -0.50 14.57 1.94
CA LEU A 263 -0.96 14.91 0.59
C LEU A 263 -0.32 14.06 -0.52
N ALA A 264 0.24 12.89 -0.18
CA ALA A 264 0.77 11.94 -1.16
C ALA A 264 -0.26 11.66 -2.25
N LYS A 265 0.18 11.62 -3.51
CA LYS A 265 -0.62 11.22 -4.65
C LYS A 265 0.01 9.98 -5.26
N ILE A 266 -0.71 8.87 -5.21
CA ILE A 266 -0.20 7.57 -5.66
C ILE A 266 -1.22 6.94 -6.59
N GLY A 267 -0.79 6.50 -7.76
CA GLY A 267 -1.61 5.75 -8.71
C GLY A 267 -1.03 4.35 -8.95
N SER A 268 -1.74 3.46 -9.65
CA SER A 268 -1.19 2.34 -10.43
C SER A 268 -2.24 1.88 -11.44
N SER A 269 -1.82 1.13 -12.45
CA SER A 269 -2.71 0.53 -13.45
C SER A 269 -2.43 -0.94 -13.72
N GLY A 270 -1.43 -1.54 -13.07
CA GLY A 270 -1.05 -2.94 -13.28
C GLY A 270 -1.86 -3.90 -12.41
N TYR A 271 -1.96 -5.14 -12.87
CA TYR A 271 -2.60 -6.24 -12.14
C TYR A 271 -1.87 -6.48 -10.81
N GLY A 272 -2.61 -6.67 -9.71
CA GLY A 272 -2.02 -7.04 -8.42
C GLY A 272 -1.20 -5.94 -7.73
N ALA A 273 -1.30 -4.68 -8.16
CA ALA A 273 -0.56 -3.57 -7.57
C ALA A 273 -0.82 -3.43 -6.06
N LYS A 274 0.23 -3.20 -5.28
CA LYS A 274 0.18 -2.97 -3.83
C LYS A 274 0.54 -1.53 -3.53
N ILE A 275 -0.41 -0.76 -3.03
CA ILE A 275 -0.27 0.68 -2.82
C ILE A 275 -0.57 1.03 -1.36
N GLY A 276 0.32 1.78 -0.71
CA GLY A 276 0.18 2.16 0.70
C GLY A 276 0.49 3.62 0.97
N SER A 277 -0.22 4.26 1.89
CA SER A 277 0.22 5.54 2.45
C SER A 277 -0.13 5.76 3.92
N SER A 278 0.79 6.36 4.68
CA SER A 278 0.56 6.71 6.09
C SER A 278 0.36 8.20 6.35
N GLY A 279 0.49 9.07 5.34
CA GLY A 279 0.35 10.52 5.49
C GLY A 279 -1.11 10.98 5.43
N ASP A 280 -1.39 12.13 6.04
CA ASP A 280 -2.73 12.72 6.05
C ASP A 280 -3.14 13.18 4.65
N LEU A 281 -4.43 13.09 4.35
CA LEU A 281 -5.02 13.56 3.09
C LEU A 281 -4.40 12.93 1.83
N ALA A 282 -3.84 11.73 1.96
CA ALA A 282 -3.32 10.96 0.83
C ALA A 282 -4.42 10.69 -0.21
N LYS A 283 -4.05 10.70 -1.49
CA LYS A 283 -4.89 10.37 -2.63
C LYS A 283 -4.31 9.15 -3.33
N ILE A 284 -5.00 8.03 -3.24
CA ILE A 284 -4.51 6.75 -3.74
C ILE A 284 -5.50 6.18 -4.75
N GLY A 285 -5.02 5.76 -5.91
CA GLY A 285 -5.86 5.20 -6.98
C GLY A 285 -5.23 3.96 -7.62
N SER A 286 -6.06 3.00 -8.03
CA SER A 286 -5.64 1.93 -8.95
C SER A 286 -6.69 1.69 -10.03
N SER A 287 -6.27 1.27 -11.22
CA SER A 287 -7.19 0.77 -12.25
C SER A 287 -7.00 -0.71 -12.60
N GLY A 288 -6.00 -1.39 -12.02
CA GLY A 288 -5.74 -2.81 -12.27
C GLY A 288 -6.52 -3.73 -11.32
N ASP A 289 -6.87 -4.92 -11.81
CA ASP A 289 -7.55 -5.96 -11.02
C ASP A 289 -6.64 -6.46 -9.88
N LEU A 290 -7.26 -6.99 -8.82
CA LEU A 290 -6.58 -7.47 -7.61
C LEU A 290 -5.70 -6.43 -6.90
N ALA A 291 -5.90 -5.14 -7.17
CA ALA A 291 -5.14 -4.10 -6.49
C ALA A 291 -5.38 -4.15 -4.98
N LYS A 292 -4.30 -4.02 -4.20
CA LYS A 292 -4.32 -3.96 -2.73
C LYS A 292 -3.91 -2.57 -2.30
N ILE A 293 -4.86 -1.80 -1.78
CA ILE A 293 -4.68 -0.39 -1.46
C ILE A 293 -4.95 -0.15 0.02
N GLY A 294 -4.00 0.46 0.73
CA GLY A 294 -4.11 0.74 2.17
C GLY A 294 -3.75 2.17 2.54
N SER A 295 -4.45 2.76 3.51
CA SER A 295 -3.99 3.99 4.15
C SER A 295 -4.25 4.02 5.66
N SER A 296 -3.47 4.80 6.39
CA SER A 296 -3.67 5.05 7.82
C SER A 296 -3.82 6.52 8.22
N GLY A 297 -3.64 7.46 7.27
CA GLY A 297 -3.72 8.90 7.55
C GLY A 297 -5.15 9.43 7.60
N TYR A 298 -5.34 10.55 8.29
CA TYR A 298 -6.63 11.24 8.38
C TYR A 298 -7.10 11.74 7.00
N GLY A 299 -8.37 11.51 6.67
CA GLY A 299 -8.99 12.06 5.46
C GLY A 299 -8.42 11.51 4.15
N ALA A 300 -7.83 10.31 4.16
CA ALA A 300 -7.35 9.64 2.96
C ALA A 300 -8.49 9.46 1.93
N LYS A 301 -8.17 9.63 0.64
CA LYS A 301 -9.07 9.40 -0.48
C LYS A 301 -8.55 8.25 -1.32
N ILE A 302 -9.27 7.15 -1.35
CA ILE A 302 -8.82 5.90 -1.94
C ILE A 302 -9.84 5.41 -2.97
N GLY A 303 -9.38 5.07 -4.18
CA GLY A 303 -10.23 4.60 -5.28
C GLY A 303 -9.65 3.41 -6.02
N SER A 304 -10.51 2.48 -6.46
CA SER A 304 -10.14 1.48 -7.47
C SER A 304 -11.21 1.35 -8.55
N SER A 305 -10.81 0.96 -9.76
CA SER A 305 -11.74 0.54 -10.81
C SER A 305 -11.57 -0.90 -11.28
N GLY A 306 -10.53 -1.61 -10.82
CA GLY A 306 -10.30 -3.02 -11.17
C GLY A 306 -11.11 -3.98 -10.31
N ASP A 307 -11.38 -5.16 -10.85
CA ASP A 307 -12.13 -6.23 -10.18
C ASP A 307 -11.32 -6.83 -9.03
N ASP A 308 -12.02 -7.41 -8.05
CA ASP A 308 -11.43 -8.04 -6.86
C ASP A 308 -10.46 -7.12 -6.06
N ALA A 309 -10.60 -5.81 -6.19
CA ALA A 309 -9.75 -4.86 -5.47
C ALA A 309 -9.95 -4.95 -3.96
N GLN A 310 -8.86 -4.93 -3.19
CA GLN A 310 -8.86 -4.91 -1.74
C GLN A 310 -8.44 -3.54 -1.25
N ILE A 311 -9.35 -2.80 -0.62
CA ILE A 311 -9.15 -1.40 -0.24
C ILE A 311 -9.43 -1.23 1.26
N GLY A 312 -8.46 -0.67 1.99
CA GLY A 312 -8.56 -0.49 3.44
C GLY A 312 -8.11 0.89 3.92
N SER A 313 -8.77 1.42 4.95
CA SER A 313 -8.24 2.55 5.72
C SER A 313 -8.38 2.34 7.24
N SER A 314 -7.40 2.82 8.00
CA SER A 314 -7.53 2.96 9.47
C SER A 314 -7.69 4.40 9.94
N GLY A 315 -7.58 5.39 9.04
CA GLY A 315 -7.70 6.81 9.38
C GLY A 315 -9.15 7.30 9.44
N ASP A 316 -9.41 8.28 10.29
CA ASP A 316 -10.72 8.94 10.39
C ASP A 316 -11.05 9.72 9.11
N LEU A 317 -12.34 9.85 8.82
CA LEU A 317 -12.89 10.56 7.66
C LEU A 317 -12.36 10.08 6.30
N ALA A 318 -11.86 8.84 6.23
CA ALA A 318 -11.44 8.23 4.98
C ALA A 318 -12.60 8.18 3.97
N LYS A 319 -12.31 8.48 2.71
CA LYS A 319 -13.25 8.35 1.59
C LYS A 319 -12.76 7.26 0.67
N ILE A 320 -13.51 6.17 0.59
CA ILE A 320 -13.09 4.96 -0.09
C ILE A 320 -14.14 4.56 -1.13
N GLY A 321 -13.72 4.31 -2.37
CA GLY A 321 -14.61 3.94 -3.47
C GLY A 321 -14.05 2.81 -4.33
N SER A 322 -14.93 1.94 -4.84
CA SER A 322 -14.58 1.01 -5.93
C SER A 322 -15.68 0.86 -6.96
N SER A 323 -15.34 0.79 -8.24
CA SER A 323 -16.31 0.45 -9.30
C SER A 323 -16.17 -0.96 -9.87
N GLY A 324 -15.12 -1.71 -9.51
CA GLY A 324 -14.93 -3.09 -9.98
C GLY A 324 -15.77 -4.11 -9.21
N ASP A 325 -16.03 -5.24 -9.85
CA ASP A 325 -16.80 -6.35 -9.28
C ASP A 325 -16.03 -7.04 -8.15
N ASP A 326 -16.75 -7.64 -7.21
CA ASP A 326 -16.22 -8.39 -6.05
C ASP A 326 -15.22 -7.61 -5.16
N ALA A 327 -15.20 -6.28 -5.27
CA ALA A 327 -14.34 -5.41 -4.47
C ALA A 327 -14.57 -5.60 -2.96
N GLN A 328 -13.48 -5.64 -2.20
CA GLN A 328 -13.48 -5.75 -0.75
C GLN A 328 -12.99 -4.44 -0.14
N ILE A 329 -13.89 -3.74 0.55
CA ILE A 329 -13.63 -2.39 1.05
C ILE A 329 -13.88 -2.33 2.56
N GLY A 330 -12.89 -1.85 3.31
CA GLY A 330 -12.94 -1.77 4.77
C GLY A 330 -12.47 -0.44 5.34
N SER A 331 -13.08 0.01 6.42
CA SER A 331 -12.54 1.09 7.26
C SER A 331 -12.70 0.79 8.75
N SER A 332 -11.82 1.38 9.57
CA SER A 332 -11.95 1.38 11.04
C SER A 332 -11.98 2.76 11.68
N GLY A 333 -11.74 3.83 10.91
CA GLY A 333 -11.77 5.21 11.42
C GLY A 333 -13.18 5.77 11.55
N TYR A 334 -13.33 6.76 12.43
CA TYR A 334 -14.56 7.53 12.66
C TYR A 334 -15.01 8.24 11.38
N GLY A 335 -16.32 8.22 11.08
CA GLY A 335 -16.92 9.00 10.00
C GLY A 335 -16.42 8.63 8.60
N ALA A 336 -16.01 7.37 8.40
CA ALA A 336 -15.58 6.88 7.10
C ALA A 336 -16.73 6.91 6.08
N GLN A 337 -16.44 7.32 4.85
CA GLN A 337 -17.38 7.32 3.72
C GLN A 337 -16.94 6.25 2.73
N ILE A 338 -17.74 5.21 2.55
CA ILE A 338 -17.40 4.02 1.77
C ILE A 338 -18.48 3.75 0.72
N GLY A 339 -18.08 3.59 -0.54
CA GLY A 339 -19.00 3.36 -1.65
C GLY A 339 -18.53 2.28 -2.62
N SER A 340 -19.46 1.53 -3.21
CA SER A 340 -19.16 0.71 -4.39
C SER A 340 -20.30 0.69 -5.40
N SER A 341 -19.96 0.40 -6.66
CA SER A 341 -20.95 0.18 -7.73
C SER A 341 -20.83 -1.18 -8.42
N GLY A 342 -19.84 -2.00 -8.06
CA GLY A 342 -19.62 -3.32 -8.68
C GLY A 342 -20.52 -4.40 -8.12
N TYR A 343 -20.77 -5.44 -8.90
CA TYR A 343 -21.49 -6.65 -8.50
C TYR A 343 -20.76 -7.35 -7.35
N GLY A 344 -21.49 -7.86 -6.35
CA GLY A 344 -20.91 -8.71 -5.29
C GLY A 344 -19.95 -8.00 -4.31
N ALA A 345 -19.90 -6.66 -4.33
CA ALA A 345 -19.01 -5.89 -3.46
C ALA A 345 -19.22 -6.21 -1.97
N LYS A 346 -18.11 -6.34 -1.23
CA LYS A 346 -18.10 -6.60 0.22
C LYS A 346 -17.57 -5.36 0.94
N ILE A 347 -18.43 -4.70 1.69
CA ILE A 347 -18.13 -3.40 2.29
C ILE A 347 -18.34 -3.47 3.81
N GLY A 348 -17.34 -3.03 4.58
CA GLY A 348 -17.38 -3.10 6.05
C GLY A 348 -16.83 -1.84 6.74
N SER A 349 -17.42 -1.47 7.87
CA SER A 349 -16.80 -0.51 8.80
C SER A 349 -16.90 -0.96 10.26
N SER A 350 -15.89 -0.63 11.05
CA SER A 350 -15.96 -0.72 12.52
C SER A 350 -15.96 0.63 13.23
N GLY A 351 -15.80 1.74 12.51
CA GLY A 351 -15.84 3.09 13.08
C GLY A 351 -17.26 3.63 13.23
N ASP A 352 -17.48 4.46 14.25
CA ASP A 352 -18.75 5.18 14.46
C ASP A 352 -19.03 6.19 13.33
N ASP A 353 -20.30 6.52 13.14
CA ASP A 353 -20.82 7.45 12.14
C ASP A 353 -20.39 7.12 10.69
N ALA A 354 -20.06 5.86 10.41
CA ALA A 354 -19.69 5.42 9.07
C ALA A 354 -20.88 5.55 8.10
N GLN A 355 -20.60 6.07 6.90
CA GLN A 355 -21.55 6.17 5.80
C GLN A 355 -21.16 5.18 4.72
N ILE A 356 -22.00 4.16 4.50
CA ILE A 356 -21.69 3.03 3.64
C ILE A 356 -22.78 2.85 2.59
N GLY A 357 -22.41 2.78 1.32
CA GLY A 357 -23.35 2.64 0.21
C GLY A 357 -22.91 1.64 -0.86
N SER A 358 -23.86 0.94 -1.48
CA SER A 358 -23.62 0.24 -2.74
C SER A 358 -24.74 0.47 -3.75
N SER A 359 -24.40 0.54 -5.03
CA SER A 359 -25.37 0.47 -6.12
C SER A 359 -25.34 -0.84 -6.91
N GLY A 360 -24.38 -1.73 -6.65
CA GLY A 360 -24.27 -3.03 -7.32
C GLY A 360 -25.13 -4.11 -6.67
N ASP A 361 -25.58 -5.07 -7.48
CA ASP A 361 -26.37 -6.22 -7.02
C ASP A 361 -25.52 -7.16 -6.15
N ASP A 362 -26.20 -7.93 -5.30
CA ASP A 362 -25.61 -8.91 -4.38
C ASP A 362 -24.54 -8.34 -3.42
N ALA A 363 -24.53 -7.03 -3.22
CA ALA A 363 -23.61 -6.36 -2.32
C ALA A 363 -23.81 -6.84 -0.86
N LYS A 364 -22.71 -7.05 -0.15
CA LYS A 364 -22.67 -7.43 1.26
C LYS A 364 -22.10 -6.29 2.07
N ILE A 365 -22.94 -5.67 2.89
CA ILE A 365 -22.60 -4.43 3.59
C ILE A 365 -22.79 -4.61 5.10
N GLY A 366 -21.77 -4.26 5.89
CA GLY A 366 -21.80 -4.41 7.34
C GLY A 366 -21.21 -3.22 8.09
N SER A 367 -21.78 -2.88 9.26
CA SER A 367 -21.13 -2.00 10.23
C SER A 367 -21.26 -2.51 11.66
N SER A 368 -20.28 -2.20 12.50
CA SER A 368 -20.35 -2.43 13.94
C SER A 368 -20.30 -1.15 14.79
N GLY A 369 -19.98 0.00 14.19
CA GLY A 369 -19.94 1.29 14.88
C GLY A 369 -21.33 1.90 15.08
N ASP A 370 -21.45 2.73 16.11
CA ASP A 370 -22.69 3.44 16.45
C ASP A 370 -23.00 4.51 15.40
N GLY A 371 -24.29 4.82 15.21
CA GLY A 371 -24.73 5.87 14.28
C GLY A 371 -24.48 5.58 12.79
N ALA A 372 -24.07 4.35 12.43
CA ALA A 372 -23.78 3.99 11.05
C ALA A 372 -24.99 4.19 10.13
N GLN A 373 -24.74 4.78 8.96
CA GLN A 373 -25.72 4.99 7.89
C GLN A 373 -25.39 4.07 6.72
N ILE A 374 -26.26 3.10 6.43
CA ILE A 374 -26.01 2.04 5.46
C ILE A 374 -27.12 1.99 4.42
N GLY A 375 -26.76 2.01 3.14
CA GLY A 375 -27.72 2.00 2.02
C GLY A 375 -27.33 1.06 0.88
N SER A 376 -28.32 0.44 0.23
CA SER A 376 -28.12 -0.21 -1.07
C SER A 376 -29.26 0.10 -2.04
N SER A 377 -28.94 0.18 -3.33
CA SER A 377 -29.95 0.19 -4.39
C SER A 377 -29.97 -1.05 -5.27
N GLY A 378 -28.95 -1.92 -5.17
CA GLY A 378 -28.87 -3.16 -5.96
C GLY A 378 -29.75 -4.28 -5.40
N ASP A 379 -30.16 -5.18 -6.28
CA ASP A 379 -30.98 -6.35 -5.94
C ASP A 379 -30.18 -7.36 -5.12
N GLY A 380 -30.86 -8.14 -4.28
CA GLY A 380 -30.22 -9.21 -3.50
C GLY A 380 -29.26 -8.73 -2.39
N ALA A 381 -29.16 -7.43 -2.15
CA ALA A 381 -28.24 -6.86 -1.18
C ALA A 381 -28.44 -7.44 0.24
N GLN A 382 -27.33 -7.75 0.91
CA GLN A 382 -27.29 -8.24 2.29
C GLN A 382 -26.68 -7.17 3.18
N ILE A 383 -27.46 -6.61 4.09
CA ILE A 383 -27.07 -5.46 4.91
C ILE A 383 -27.24 -5.77 6.40
N GLY A 384 -26.18 -5.54 7.18
CA GLY A 384 -26.17 -5.83 8.62
C GLY A 384 -25.58 -4.69 9.46
N SER A 385 -26.12 -4.47 10.66
CA SER A 385 -25.47 -3.65 11.69
C SER A 385 -25.58 -4.23 13.10
N SER A 386 -24.61 -3.91 13.95
CA SER A 386 -24.68 -4.16 15.39
C SER A 386 -24.60 -2.90 16.26
N GLY A 387 -24.36 -1.72 15.67
CA GLY A 387 -24.21 -0.47 16.40
C GLY A 387 -25.54 0.13 16.86
N TYR A 388 -25.51 0.90 17.95
CA TYR A 388 -26.64 1.69 18.45
C TYR A 388 -27.04 2.75 17.43
N LEU A 389 -28.35 3.00 17.28
CA LEU A 389 -28.92 4.00 16.35
C LEU A 389 -28.53 3.82 14.87
N ALA A 390 -28.19 2.61 14.43
CA ALA A 390 -27.91 2.36 13.02
C ALA A 390 -29.12 2.70 12.13
N GLN A 391 -28.87 3.36 11.01
CA GLN A 391 -29.86 3.67 9.99
C GLN A 391 -29.57 2.85 8.74
N ILE A 392 -30.51 1.99 8.34
CA ILE A 392 -30.30 1.01 7.29
C ILE A 392 -31.44 1.06 6.26
N GLY A 393 -31.11 1.17 4.98
CA GLY A 393 -32.09 1.23 3.89
C GLY A 393 -31.71 0.38 2.68
N SER A 394 -32.71 -0.20 2.01
CA SER A 394 -32.52 -0.76 0.66
C SER A 394 -33.71 -0.53 -0.26
N SER A 395 -33.46 -0.17 -1.51
CA SER A 395 -34.49 -0.09 -2.55
C SER A 395 -34.54 -1.28 -3.50
N GLY A 396 -33.53 -2.14 -3.50
CA GLY A 396 -33.45 -3.30 -4.41
C GLY A 396 -34.35 -4.46 -3.98
N ASP A 397 -34.75 -5.28 -4.95
CA ASP A 397 -35.60 -6.45 -4.74
C ASP A 397 -34.87 -7.55 -3.98
N GLY A 398 -35.59 -8.29 -3.14
CA GLY A 398 -35.05 -9.43 -2.40
C GLY A 398 -33.99 -9.07 -1.35
N ALA A 399 -33.84 -7.78 -1.00
CA ALA A 399 -32.87 -7.33 0.00
C ALA A 399 -33.06 -8.03 1.35
N GLN A 400 -31.95 -8.37 2.00
CA GLN A 400 -31.91 -8.97 3.33
C GLN A 400 -31.24 -8.00 4.30
N ILE A 401 -32.02 -7.48 5.25
CA ILE A 401 -31.58 -6.41 6.14
C ILE A 401 -31.74 -6.84 7.59
N GLY A 402 -30.69 -6.71 8.40
CA GLY A 402 -30.68 -7.09 9.81
C GLY A 402 -30.00 -6.07 10.71
N SER A 403 -30.51 -5.85 11.92
CA SER A 403 -29.77 -5.15 12.98
C SER A 403 -29.92 -5.80 14.34
N SER A 404 -28.82 -5.90 15.07
CA SER A 404 -28.82 -6.30 16.49
C SER A 404 -28.70 -5.11 17.46
N GLY A 405 -28.41 -3.91 16.97
CA GLY A 405 -28.27 -2.71 17.81
C GLY A 405 -29.61 -2.11 18.23
N ASP A 406 -29.64 -1.51 19.43
CA ASP A 406 -30.82 -0.85 19.96
C ASP A 406 -31.17 0.42 19.16
N LEU A 407 -32.47 0.72 19.10
CA LEU A 407 -33.04 1.88 18.42
C LEU A 407 -32.67 1.98 16.92
N ALA A 408 -32.33 0.85 16.29
CA ALA A 408 -32.04 0.81 14.86
C ALA A 408 -33.27 1.24 14.05
N GLN A 409 -33.03 1.96 12.95
CA GLN A 409 -34.04 2.37 11.99
C GLN A 409 -33.80 1.66 10.66
N ILE A 410 -34.73 0.81 10.25
CA ILE A 410 -34.56 -0.09 9.12
C ILE A 410 -35.72 0.08 8.13
N GLY A 411 -35.41 0.30 6.85
CA GLY A 411 -36.41 0.50 5.80
C GLY A 411 -36.11 -0.28 4.52
N SER A 412 -37.16 -0.71 3.82
CA SER A 412 -37.01 -1.15 2.43
C SER A 412 -38.22 -0.80 1.56
N SER A 413 -37.98 -0.66 0.26
CA SER A 413 -39.04 -0.49 -0.74
C SER A 413 -39.11 -1.60 -1.80
N GLY A 414 -38.13 -2.52 -1.82
CA GLY A 414 -38.04 -3.57 -2.84
C GLY A 414 -39.01 -4.74 -2.60
N TYR A 415 -39.37 -5.44 -3.68
CA TYR A 415 -40.21 -6.63 -3.64
C TYR A 415 -39.57 -7.73 -2.79
N GLY A 416 -40.35 -8.37 -1.92
CA GLY A 416 -39.90 -9.54 -1.18
C GLY A 416 -38.75 -9.30 -0.20
N ALA A 417 -38.52 -8.06 0.21
CA ALA A 417 -37.49 -7.72 1.19
C ALA A 417 -37.69 -8.50 2.51
N LYS A 418 -36.58 -8.96 3.09
CA LYS A 418 -36.55 -9.63 4.40
C LYS A 418 -35.84 -8.73 5.40
N ILE A 419 -36.56 -8.28 6.42
CA ILE A 419 -36.08 -7.29 7.37
C ILE A 419 -36.22 -7.84 8.80
N GLY A 420 -35.16 -7.77 9.59
CA GLY A 420 -35.12 -8.31 10.95
C GLY A 420 -34.43 -7.39 11.95
N SER A 421 -34.90 -7.36 13.20
CA SER A 421 -34.12 -6.80 14.30
C SER A 421 -34.24 -7.58 15.60
N SER A 422 -33.24 -7.47 16.47
CA SER A 422 -33.27 -7.95 17.85
C SER A 422 -33.02 -6.87 18.90
N GLY A 423 -32.75 -5.63 18.48
CA GLY A 423 -32.49 -4.52 19.40
C GLY A 423 -33.77 -3.95 20.00
N TYR A 424 -33.67 -3.41 21.22
CA TYR A 424 -34.76 -2.72 21.89
C TYR A 424 -35.21 -1.50 21.10
N GLY A 425 -36.52 -1.29 20.97
CA GLY A 425 -37.11 -0.10 20.37
C GLY A 425 -36.77 0.11 18.88
N ALA A 426 -36.44 -0.96 18.16
CA ALA A 426 -36.17 -0.90 16.73
C ALA A 426 -37.38 -0.37 15.95
N LYS A 427 -37.14 0.47 14.94
CA LYS A 427 -38.14 0.98 14.01
C LYS A 427 -37.94 0.36 12.65
N ILE A 428 -38.93 -0.39 12.18
CA ILE A 428 -38.80 -1.20 10.98
C ILE A 428 -39.96 -0.89 10.02
N GLY A 429 -39.66 -0.62 8.75
CA GLY A 429 -40.65 -0.27 7.74
C GLY A 429 -40.42 -0.97 6.41
N SER A 430 -41.49 -1.34 5.71
CA SER A 430 -41.40 -1.68 4.28
C SER A 430 -42.59 -1.22 3.45
N SER A 431 -42.34 -0.71 2.26
CA SER A 431 -43.39 -0.44 1.26
C SER A 431 -43.46 -1.48 0.14
N GLY A 432 -42.56 -2.47 0.12
CA GLY A 432 -42.49 -3.48 -0.93
C GLY A 432 -43.54 -4.59 -0.78
N TYR A 433 -44.05 -5.09 -1.91
CA TYR A 433 -44.96 -6.24 -1.93
C TYR A 433 -44.29 -7.48 -1.35
N GLY A 434 -45.02 -8.24 -0.53
CA GLY A 434 -44.56 -9.53 0.00
C GLY A 434 -43.39 -9.41 0.99
N ALA A 435 -43.17 -8.24 1.57
CA ALA A 435 -42.10 -8.03 2.54
C ALA A 435 -42.29 -8.94 3.76
N LYS A 436 -41.18 -9.48 4.27
CA LYS A 436 -41.13 -10.27 5.50
C LYS A 436 -40.39 -9.48 6.56
N ILE A 437 -41.10 -9.07 7.60
CA ILE A 437 -40.58 -8.15 8.62
C ILE A 437 -40.68 -8.81 9.99
N GLY A 438 -39.60 -8.81 10.76
CA GLY A 438 -39.55 -9.44 12.08
C GLY A 438 -38.82 -8.58 13.12
N SER A 439 -39.28 -8.60 14.37
CA SER A 439 -38.47 -8.12 15.50
C SER A 439 -38.60 -9.00 16.74
N SER A 440 -37.48 -9.27 17.40
CA SER A 440 -37.44 -9.94 18.71
C SER A 440 -37.19 -9.01 19.90
N GLY A 441 -36.83 -7.75 19.65
CA GLY A 441 -36.62 -6.76 20.71
C GLY A 441 -37.92 -6.13 21.21
N ASP A 442 -37.98 -5.81 22.49
CA ASP A 442 -39.14 -5.17 23.13
C ASP A 442 -39.36 -3.74 22.58
N GLY A 443 -40.62 -3.30 22.59
CA GLY A 443 -41.01 -1.96 22.16
C GLY A 443 -40.78 -1.68 20.68
N ALA A 444 -40.61 -2.71 19.85
CA ALA A 444 -40.39 -2.56 18.42
C ALA A 444 -41.58 -1.88 17.73
N GLN A 445 -41.29 -0.97 16.82
CA GLN A 445 -42.27 -0.29 15.98
C GLN A 445 -42.14 -0.80 14.55
N ILE A 446 -43.15 -1.53 14.07
CA ILE A 446 -43.09 -2.21 12.78
C ILE A 446 -44.24 -1.74 11.88
N GLY A 447 -43.93 -1.31 10.67
CA GLY A 447 -44.90 -0.80 9.70
C GLY A 447 -44.75 -1.44 8.33
N SER A 448 -45.86 -1.67 7.63
CA SER A 448 -45.80 -1.92 6.19
C SER A 448 -46.97 -1.35 5.41
N SER A 449 -46.71 -0.86 4.20
CA SER A 449 -47.74 -0.44 3.26
C SER A 449 -47.85 -1.33 2.01
N GLY A 450 -47.00 -2.36 1.89
CA GLY A 450 -47.01 -3.27 0.74
C GLY A 450 -47.97 -4.43 0.94
N ASP A 451 -48.63 -4.87 -0.14
CA ASP A 451 -49.57 -5.99 -0.08
C ASP A 451 -48.84 -7.31 0.21
N GLY A 452 -49.52 -8.24 0.87
CA GLY A 452 -49.00 -9.55 1.24
C GLY A 452 -47.88 -9.52 2.28
N ALA A 453 -47.71 -8.40 2.99
CA ALA A 453 -46.69 -8.27 4.02
C ALA A 453 -46.88 -9.32 5.13
N GLN A 454 -45.80 -10.00 5.49
CA GLN A 454 -45.73 -10.93 6.62
C GLN A 454 -44.96 -10.26 7.74
N ILE A 455 -45.62 -9.92 8.83
CA ILE A 455 -45.04 -9.16 9.92
C ILE A 455 -45.08 -9.99 11.21
N GLY A 456 -43.95 -10.12 11.89
CA GLY A 456 -43.80 -10.86 13.13
C GLY A 456 -43.15 -10.03 14.23
N SER A 457 -43.60 -10.17 15.48
CA SER A 457 -42.80 -9.73 16.63
C SER A 457 -42.95 -10.64 17.84
N SER A 458 -41.83 -10.98 18.49
CA SER A 458 -41.82 -11.72 19.75
C SER A 458 -41.50 -10.88 20.99
N GLY A 459 -41.14 -9.60 20.81
CA GLY A 459 -40.88 -8.67 21.91
C GLY A 459 -42.16 -8.13 22.53
N ASP A 460 -42.12 -7.83 23.83
CA ASP A 460 -43.23 -7.22 24.55
C ASP A 460 -43.46 -5.76 24.09
N ASP A 461 -44.68 -5.25 24.27
CA ASP A 461 -45.08 -3.87 23.97
C ASP A 461 -44.86 -3.43 22.50
N ALA A 462 -44.78 -4.38 21.57
CA ALA A 462 -44.60 -4.10 20.15
C ALA A 462 -45.78 -3.30 19.57
N GLN A 463 -45.48 -2.35 18.69
CA GLN A 463 -46.46 -1.56 17.94
C GLN A 463 -46.35 -1.92 16.47
N ILE A 464 -47.38 -2.57 15.93
CA ILE A 464 -47.35 -3.15 14.59
C ILE A 464 -48.50 -2.63 13.75
N GLY A 465 -48.21 -2.16 12.53
CA GLY A 465 -49.21 -1.62 11.62
C GLY A 465 -49.02 -2.12 10.19
N SER A 466 -50.11 -2.45 9.50
CA SER A 466 -50.10 -2.61 8.05
C SER A 466 -51.32 -1.98 7.38
N SER A 467 -51.10 -1.30 6.26
CA SER A 467 -52.16 -0.79 5.39
C SER A 467 -52.28 -1.56 4.07
N GLY A 468 -51.38 -2.50 3.80
CA GLY A 468 -51.39 -3.31 2.58
C GLY A 468 -52.43 -4.42 2.65
N ASP A 469 -52.96 -4.81 1.49
CA ASP A 469 -53.92 -5.91 1.40
C ASP A 469 -53.23 -7.24 1.73
N LEU A 470 -54.00 -8.24 2.19
CA LEU A 470 -53.52 -9.59 2.52
C LEU A 470 -52.39 -9.61 3.57
N ALA A 471 -52.29 -8.57 4.40
CA ALA A 471 -51.28 -8.52 5.45
C ALA A 471 -51.53 -9.63 6.48
N LYS A 472 -50.46 -10.35 6.83
CA LYS A 472 -50.46 -11.38 7.87
C LYS A 472 -49.55 -10.92 9.00
N ILE A 473 -50.16 -10.60 10.15
CA ILE A 473 -49.41 -10.09 11.31
C ILE A 473 -49.48 -11.08 12.47
N GLU A 474 -48.33 -11.39 13.06
CA GLU A 474 -48.16 -12.29 14.19
C GLU A 474 -47.43 -11.58 15.32
N SER A 475 -48.02 -11.52 16.51
CA SER A 475 -47.39 -10.96 17.71
C SER A 475 -47.40 -11.99 18.84
N GLU A 476 -46.21 -12.44 19.24
CA GLU A 476 -45.99 -13.40 20.31
C GLU A 476 -45.62 -12.74 21.65
N GLY A 477 -45.34 -11.43 21.64
CA GLY A 477 -45.11 -10.62 22.84
C GLY A 477 -46.41 -10.17 23.52
N ASN A 478 -46.31 -9.85 24.80
CA ASN A 478 -47.42 -9.36 25.60
C ASN A 478 -47.71 -7.88 25.33
N ASN A 479 -48.96 -7.47 25.52
CA ASN A 479 -49.41 -6.07 25.48
C ASN A 479 -49.12 -5.33 24.16
N ALA A 480 -48.96 -6.04 23.05
CA ALA A 480 -48.76 -5.43 21.75
C ALA A 480 -49.99 -4.65 21.28
N VAL A 481 -49.77 -3.65 20.43
CA VAL A 481 -50.84 -2.93 19.72
C VAL A 481 -50.67 -3.18 18.23
N VAL A 482 -51.63 -3.86 17.63
CA VAL A 482 -51.54 -4.35 16.25
C VAL A 482 -52.72 -3.83 15.42
N ALA A 483 -52.44 -3.26 14.25
CA ALA A 483 -53.46 -2.84 13.29
C ALA A 483 -53.16 -3.38 11.89
N ALA A 484 -54.14 -4.00 11.24
CA ALA A 484 -54.06 -4.41 9.85
C ALA A 484 -55.32 -3.96 9.12
N ILE A 485 -55.17 -2.97 8.26
CA ILE A 485 -56.29 -2.21 7.69
C ILE A 485 -56.50 -2.52 6.21
N GLY A 486 -55.65 -3.32 5.55
CA GLY A 486 -55.90 -3.73 4.16
C GLY A 486 -56.92 -4.86 4.02
N ILE A 487 -57.43 -5.06 2.81
CA ILE A 487 -58.40 -6.10 2.45
C ILE A 487 -57.86 -7.48 2.81
N ASP A 488 -58.71 -8.35 3.36
CA ASP A 488 -58.37 -9.74 3.71
C ASP A 488 -57.17 -9.90 4.66
N SER A 489 -56.79 -8.84 5.37
CA SER A 489 -55.73 -8.88 6.37
C SER A 489 -56.14 -9.67 7.61
N LYS A 490 -55.16 -10.32 8.26
CA LYS A 490 -55.38 -11.13 9.46
C LYS A 490 -54.30 -10.89 10.52
N ILE A 491 -54.71 -10.96 11.78
CA ILE A 491 -53.84 -10.75 12.95
C ILE A 491 -53.94 -11.95 13.89
N LYS A 492 -52.79 -12.44 14.37
CA LYS A 492 -52.66 -13.36 15.50
C LYS A 492 -51.85 -12.65 16.60
N ALA A 493 -52.34 -12.66 17.84
CA ALA A 493 -51.67 -11.98 18.96
C ALA A 493 -51.86 -12.72 20.30
N LYS A 494 -51.00 -12.42 21.28
CA LYS A 494 -51.13 -12.89 22.66
C LYS A 494 -52.21 -12.18 23.46
N LYS A 495 -52.59 -12.81 24.57
CA LYS A 495 -53.48 -12.21 25.57
C LYS A 495 -52.93 -10.87 26.10
N GLY A 496 -53.81 -9.90 26.26
CA GLY A 496 -53.48 -8.54 26.69
C GLY A 496 -53.21 -7.58 25.53
N SER A 497 -52.85 -8.09 24.36
CA SER A 497 -52.62 -7.29 23.15
C SER A 497 -53.94 -6.75 22.58
N TRP A 498 -53.88 -5.56 21.98
CA TRP A 498 -55.00 -4.93 21.28
C TRP A 498 -54.83 -5.11 19.78
N ILE A 499 -55.88 -5.60 19.11
CA ILE A 499 -55.91 -5.77 17.66
C ILE A 499 -56.94 -4.84 17.03
N THR A 500 -56.64 -4.32 15.84
CA THR A 500 -57.57 -3.53 15.01
C THR A 500 -57.58 -4.07 13.59
N LEU A 501 -58.77 -4.41 13.09
CA LEU A 501 -58.98 -4.94 11.74
C LEU A 501 -60.05 -4.10 11.02
N ALA A 502 -59.95 -4.03 9.69
CA ALA A 502 -60.97 -3.45 8.83
C ALA A 502 -61.63 -4.53 7.96
N GLU A 503 -62.92 -4.32 7.66
CA GLU A 503 -63.69 -5.12 6.72
C GLU A 503 -64.03 -4.26 5.51
N TYR A 504 -64.01 -4.90 4.33
CA TYR A 504 -64.30 -4.27 3.05
C TYR A 504 -65.48 -4.97 2.39
N GLY A 505 -66.31 -4.19 1.70
CA GLY A 505 -67.44 -4.70 0.93
C GLY A 505 -66.99 -5.24 -0.43
N GLU A 506 -67.91 -5.85 -1.17
CA GLU A 506 -67.67 -6.33 -2.55
C GLU A 506 -67.24 -5.20 -3.50
N ASP A 507 -67.56 -3.94 -3.19
CA ASP A 507 -67.15 -2.76 -3.95
C ASP A 507 -65.78 -2.19 -3.53
N LEU A 508 -65.03 -2.94 -2.70
CA LEU A 508 -63.71 -2.58 -2.17
C LEU A 508 -63.70 -1.32 -1.30
N LYS A 509 -64.86 -0.89 -0.78
CA LYS A 509 -64.92 0.21 0.19
C LYS A 509 -64.88 -0.31 1.62
N PRO A 510 -64.24 0.42 2.56
CA PRO A 510 -64.31 0.09 3.98
C PRO A 510 -65.76 0.08 4.46
N VAL A 511 -66.18 -1.04 5.05
CA VAL A 511 -67.51 -1.23 5.63
C VAL A 511 -67.48 -0.95 7.12
N CYS A 512 -66.49 -1.49 7.83
CA CYS A 512 -66.30 -1.21 9.25
C CYS A 512 -64.84 -1.41 9.68
N VAL A 513 -64.51 -0.84 10.83
CA VAL A 513 -63.26 -1.07 11.55
C VAL A 513 -63.61 -1.40 13.00
N ARG A 514 -62.95 -2.39 13.57
CA ARG A 514 -63.13 -2.76 14.97
C ARG A 514 -61.79 -2.97 15.66
N SER A 515 -61.76 -2.57 16.93
CA SER A 515 -60.65 -2.80 17.85
C SER A 515 -61.13 -3.60 19.04
N ALA A 516 -60.34 -4.58 19.49
CA ALA A 516 -60.63 -5.37 20.68
C ALA A 516 -59.32 -5.86 21.31
N GLN A 517 -59.37 -6.17 22.61
CA GLN A 517 -58.28 -6.82 23.31
C GLN A 517 -58.42 -8.35 23.21
N ILE A 518 -57.31 -9.06 23.02
CA ILE A 518 -57.26 -10.51 23.17
C ILE A 518 -57.37 -10.84 24.67
N ASP A 519 -58.52 -11.37 25.10
CA ASP A 519 -58.85 -11.61 26.51
C ASP A 519 -58.74 -13.10 26.93
N GLY A 520 -58.57 -14.00 25.96
CA GLY A 520 -58.56 -15.46 26.14
C GLY A 520 -59.94 -16.07 26.36
N LYS A 521 -61.02 -15.30 26.19
CA LYS A 521 -62.42 -15.74 26.35
C LYS A 521 -63.23 -15.49 25.08
N SER A 522 -63.39 -14.22 24.72
CA SER A 522 -64.09 -13.80 23.50
C SER A 522 -63.17 -13.87 22.29
N LEU A 523 -61.89 -13.49 22.47
CA LEU A 523 -60.82 -13.67 21.51
C LEU A 523 -59.73 -14.53 22.14
N LYS A 524 -59.46 -15.69 21.56
CA LYS A 524 -58.43 -16.64 22.00
C LYS A 524 -57.06 -16.11 21.57
N GLU A 525 -56.04 -16.36 22.36
CA GLU A 525 -54.65 -16.11 21.95
C GLU A 525 -54.19 -17.12 20.90
N ASP A 526 -53.15 -16.78 20.15
CA ASP A 526 -52.52 -17.63 19.14
C ASP A 526 -53.46 -18.12 18.01
N VAL A 527 -54.58 -17.42 17.80
CA VAL A 527 -55.54 -17.65 16.71
C VAL A 527 -55.53 -16.46 15.77
N PHE A 528 -55.55 -16.72 14.45
CA PHE A 528 -55.74 -15.66 13.47
C PHE A 528 -57.19 -15.19 13.46
N TYR A 529 -57.37 -13.87 13.45
CA TYR A 529 -58.67 -13.23 13.28
C TYR A 529 -58.70 -12.38 12.02
N GLN A 530 -59.87 -12.37 11.37
CA GLN A 530 -60.29 -11.43 10.33
C GLN A 530 -61.59 -10.74 10.78
N LEU A 531 -61.95 -9.62 10.14
CA LEU A 531 -63.25 -8.98 10.36
C LEU A 531 -64.22 -9.37 9.24
N LYS A 532 -65.35 -10.00 9.59
CA LYS A 532 -66.39 -10.40 8.64
C LYS A 532 -67.78 -10.17 9.25
N GLY A 533 -68.68 -9.52 8.52
CA GLY A 533 -70.00 -9.14 9.02
C GLY A 533 -69.94 -8.24 10.25
N GLY A 534 -68.89 -7.45 10.38
CA GLY A 534 -68.62 -6.60 11.55
C GLY A 534 -68.14 -7.34 12.79
N GLU A 535 -67.90 -8.64 12.75
CA GLU A 535 -67.45 -9.43 13.91
C GLU A 535 -66.08 -10.05 13.64
N PHE A 536 -65.30 -10.27 14.71
CA PHE A 536 -64.03 -11.00 14.60
C PHE A 536 -64.32 -12.48 14.36
N VAL A 537 -63.76 -13.04 13.28
CA VAL A 537 -63.93 -14.44 12.88
C VAL A 537 -62.58 -15.12 12.81
N GLU A 538 -62.49 -16.35 13.35
CA GLU A 538 -61.28 -17.17 13.26
C GLU A 538 -60.94 -17.47 11.79
N ALA A 539 -59.67 -17.28 11.41
CA ALA A 539 -59.15 -17.49 10.07
C ALA A 539 -58.10 -18.61 10.07
N ALA A 540 -57.94 -19.26 8.90
CA ALA A 540 -56.89 -20.27 8.71
C ALA A 540 -55.49 -19.62 8.69
N GLU A 541 -54.46 -20.43 8.94
CA GLU A 541 -53.04 -20.01 8.90
C GLU A 541 -52.59 -19.45 7.56
#